data_AF-A0A6A3SN74-F1
#
_entry.id   AF-A0A6A3SN74-F1
#
_cell.length_a   1.000
_cell.length_b   1.000
_cell.length_c   1.000
_cell.angle_alpha   90.00
_cell.angle_beta   90.00
_cell.angle_gamma   90.00
#
_symmetry.space_group_name_H-M   'P 1'
#
loop_
_entity.id
_entity.type
_entity.pdbx_description
1 polymer ?
#
loop_
_entity_poly.entity_id
_entity_poly.type
_entity_poly.pdbx_seq_one_letter_code
_entity_poly.pdbx_strand_id
1 'polypeptide(L)'
;MTKARPQAPSKSTPSQGSSEDTQQSKRKRDQDEDEVDGESAKNKTARVTRNATAEAAEAVEGETIRQTSDDQEHSLADLAEAVSALNKMHARMKSGKCRVGKRRSGDKFKLSPSLFDVFADRYRAAQNAHKGVDYQRLSTTKYFKDFKGHAEELRAKEPELKVLLKKALAEQREIDAGKPMKNIEALEEEVARLDVQHKEDVAKCKQLEVDIKQQEEQHSLTISKLKESYEVEIGKLQEELNEVKAKNSTLKEVVTGHDKSAELGGEVNEVKDKVADLDKKMEAETTRQAELVAFSNRLAEEERRLVAEADAMKAGRESIKGEWVKLKARRESVKGEWVKLEMEKPRHDLHVSTTKQRYADCQRAIDTAKDGRDVAIKNADNLRYELDQEIKRANELKIKLDSYAACCDTEHCIETFVGKRIHDRTYSFGM
;
A
#
# COMPACT_ATOMS: atom_id res chain seq x y z
N MET A 1 7.86 35.51 54.70
CA MET A 1 9.16 34.86 54.45
C MET A 1 9.08 33.41 54.90
N THR A 2 9.41 32.48 53.99
CA THR A 2 10.23 31.25 54.16
C THR A 2 10.32 30.64 55.58
N LYS A 3 10.26 29.33 55.82
CA LYS A 3 10.31 28.08 55.01
C LYS A 3 10.14 26.95 56.06
N ALA A 4 9.53 25.82 55.73
CA ALA A 4 9.99 24.53 56.27
C ALA A 4 9.45 23.36 55.42
N ARG A 5 10.39 22.57 54.92
CA ARG A 5 10.22 21.32 54.15
C ARG A 5 10.42 20.14 55.10
N PRO A 6 9.62 19.06 55.06
CA PRO A 6 9.98 17.81 55.70
C PRO A 6 10.75 16.88 54.75
N GLN A 7 11.71 16.16 55.33
CA GLN A 7 12.45 15.02 54.77
C GLN A 7 11.61 13.73 54.81
N ALA A 8 11.87 12.83 53.87
CA ALA A 8 11.35 11.46 53.83
C ALA A 8 12.12 10.51 54.77
N PRO A 9 11.51 9.38 55.14
CA PRO A 9 12.29 8.15 55.31
C PRO A 9 11.68 6.90 54.63
N SER A 10 12.61 6.13 54.05
CA SER A 10 12.80 4.68 54.18
C SER A 10 11.74 3.68 53.72
N LYS A 11 12.18 2.86 52.75
CA LYS A 11 11.59 1.59 52.32
C LYS A 11 11.79 0.49 53.37
N SER A 12 10.78 -0.34 53.55
CA SER A 12 10.84 -1.59 54.30
C SER A 12 10.04 -2.67 53.57
N THR A 13 10.72 -3.77 53.21
CA THR A 13 10.13 -5.08 52.88
C THR A 13 9.91 -5.89 54.16
N PRO A 14 8.94 -6.81 54.18
CA PRO A 14 9.32 -8.21 54.38
C PRO A 14 8.50 -9.21 53.53
N SER A 15 9.14 -10.32 53.13
CA SER A 15 8.48 -11.49 52.54
C SER A 15 9.11 -12.77 53.10
N GLN A 16 8.31 -13.54 53.84
CA GLN A 16 8.40 -14.97 54.14
C GLN A 16 6.94 -15.40 54.39
N GLY A 17 6.40 -16.57 54.03
CA GLY A 17 6.86 -17.82 53.43
C GLY A 17 5.67 -18.80 53.41
N SER A 18 5.93 -20.08 53.11
CA SER A 18 5.03 -21.27 53.17
C SER A 18 4.10 -21.42 51.95
N SER A 19 4.09 -22.45 51.09
CA SER A 19 4.43 -23.89 51.04
C SER A 19 3.17 -24.75 50.89
N GLU A 20 3.37 -25.88 50.21
CA GLU A 20 2.50 -27.05 50.04
C GLU A 20 1.40 -26.98 48.96
N ASP A 21 1.00 -28.06 48.30
CA ASP A 21 1.68 -29.20 47.66
C ASP A 21 0.55 -29.98 46.95
N THR A 22 0.90 -30.82 45.98
CA THR A 22 0.23 -32.12 45.74
C THR A 22 -1.14 -32.17 45.02
N GLN A 23 -1.03 -32.61 43.74
CA GLN A 23 -1.67 -33.79 43.13
C GLN A 23 -2.70 -33.67 41.99
N GLN A 24 -2.32 -34.37 40.93
CA GLN A 24 -3.07 -34.86 39.79
C GLN A 24 -4.15 -35.88 40.20
N SER A 25 -5.25 -35.94 39.46
CA SER A 25 -6.13 -37.11 39.41
C SER A 25 -6.58 -37.41 37.97
N LYS A 26 -6.34 -38.66 37.54
CA LYS A 26 -6.90 -39.34 36.37
C LYS A 26 -8.00 -40.30 36.86
N ARG A 27 -9.06 -40.51 36.06
CA ARG A 27 -9.80 -41.80 35.79
C ARG A 27 -11.05 -41.50 34.92
N LYS A 28 -11.18 -42.12 33.72
CA LYS A 28 -11.95 -43.34 33.32
C LYS A 28 -13.47 -43.12 33.34
N ARG A 29 -14.16 -43.09 32.19
CA ARG A 29 -14.79 -44.18 31.40
C ARG A 29 -15.88 -44.89 32.20
N ASP A 30 -17.13 -44.74 31.76
CA ASP A 30 -18.16 -45.79 31.69
C ASP A 30 -19.11 -45.49 30.51
N GLN A 31 -19.49 -46.56 29.80
CA GLN A 31 -20.53 -46.65 28.77
C GLN A 31 -21.77 -47.21 29.48
N ASP A 32 -22.96 -46.74 29.11
CA ASP A 32 -24.18 -47.54 29.19
C ASP A 32 -25.09 -47.14 28.01
N GLU A 33 -25.53 -48.16 27.28
CA GLU A 33 -26.58 -48.08 26.27
C GLU A 33 -27.93 -48.34 26.93
N ASP A 34 -28.98 -47.71 26.42
CA ASP A 34 -30.32 -48.29 26.44
C ASP A 34 -31.08 -47.82 25.18
N GLU A 35 -31.45 -48.81 24.37
CA GLU A 35 -32.43 -48.72 23.28
C GLU A 35 -33.85 -48.62 23.86
N VAL A 36 -34.79 -48.05 23.08
CA VAL A 36 -36.07 -48.67 22.64
C VAL A 36 -37.12 -47.60 22.26
N ASP A 37 -37.53 -47.68 20.99
CA ASP A 37 -38.81 -47.41 20.29
C ASP A 37 -39.76 -46.24 20.63
N GLY A 38 -40.35 -45.69 19.54
CA GLY A 38 -41.78 -45.34 19.55
C GLY A 38 -42.27 -44.09 18.80
N GLU A 39 -42.29 -44.15 17.47
CA GLU A 39 -43.43 -43.81 16.59
C GLU A 39 -44.12 -42.41 16.53
N SER A 40 -44.25 -41.92 15.27
CA SER A 40 -45.28 -41.02 14.69
C SER A 40 -45.28 -39.54 15.12
N ALA A 41 -45.48 -38.54 14.27
CA ALA A 41 -46.45 -38.46 13.20
C ALA A 41 -46.03 -37.53 12.04
N LYS A 42 -46.62 -37.83 10.88
CA LYS A 42 -46.52 -37.14 9.60
C LYS A 42 -47.53 -36.00 9.52
N ASN A 43 -47.19 -34.90 8.86
CA ASN A 43 -48.15 -34.08 8.13
C ASN A 43 -47.53 -33.52 6.84
N LYS A 44 -47.95 -34.15 5.73
CA LYS A 44 -47.89 -33.65 4.35
C LYS A 44 -49.20 -32.88 4.07
N THR A 45 -49.11 -31.71 3.45
CA THR A 45 -50.22 -31.09 2.70
C THR A 45 -49.59 -30.46 1.45
N ALA A 46 -49.57 -31.15 0.31
CA ALA A 46 -50.62 -31.27 -0.71
C ALA A 46 -50.73 -30.03 -1.62
N ARG A 47 -50.24 -30.26 -2.84
CA ARG A 47 -50.25 -29.48 -4.08
C ARG A 47 -51.68 -29.41 -4.66
N VAL A 48 -52.17 -28.22 -5.01
CA VAL A 48 -53.24 -28.05 -6.02
C VAL A 48 -52.90 -26.88 -6.93
N THR A 49 -52.78 -27.19 -8.21
CA THR A 49 -52.58 -26.32 -9.38
C THR A 49 -53.91 -25.91 -10.02
N ARG A 50 -53.82 -24.85 -10.87
CA ARG A 50 -54.65 -24.45 -12.05
C ARG A 50 -55.36 -23.09 -11.83
N ASN A 51 -55.45 -22.13 -12.76
CA ASN A 51 -55.10 -22.00 -14.19
C ASN A 51 -55.03 -20.49 -14.57
N ALA A 52 -54.52 -20.23 -15.77
CA ALA A 52 -54.27 -18.92 -16.40
C ALA A 52 -55.50 -18.08 -16.78
N THR A 53 -55.28 -16.75 -16.86
CA THR A 53 -55.95 -15.82 -17.78
C THR A 53 -55.02 -14.66 -18.12
N ALA A 54 -55.16 -14.15 -19.33
CA ALA A 54 -54.21 -13.32 -20.06
C ALA A 54 -54.46 -11.81 -19.94
N GLU A 55 -53.39 -11.09 -20.23
CA GLU A 55 -53.30 -9.81 -20.97
C GLU A 55 -53.76 -8.49 -20.32
N ALA A 56 -52.81 -7.53 -20.36
CA ALA A 56 -52.94 -6.11 -20.70
C ALA A 56 -52.48 -5.09 -19.65
N ALA A 57 -51.69 -4.14 -20.16
CA ALA A 57 -51.27 -2.83 -19.61
C ALA A 57 -50.21 -2.87 -18.49
N GLU A 58 -49.16 -2.06 -18.46
CA GLU A 58 -48.57 -1.09 -19.39
C GLU A 58 -47.19 -0.71 -18.78
N ALA A 59 -46.29 -0.21 -19.61
CA ALA A 59 -44.96 0.34 -19.33
C ALA A 59 -44.58 0.67 -17.86
N VAL A 60 -43.54 -0.01 -17.35
CA VAL A 60 -42.54 0.60 -16.47
C VAL A 60 -41.17 0.20 -16.99
N GLU A 61 -40.43 1.19 -17.49
CA GLU A 61 -39.00 1.10 -17.78
C GLU A 61 -38.27 0.73 -16.49
N GLY A 62 -38.13 -0.57 -16.26
CA GLY A 62 -37.29 -1.15 -15.23
C GLY A 62 -35.86 -1.07 -15.70
N GLU A 63 -35.21 0.04 -15.33
CA GLU A 63 -33.77 0.21 -15.19
C GLU A 63 -33.12 -1.14 -14.89
N THR A 64 -32.41 -1.66 -15.89
CA THR A 64 -31.65 -2.90 -15.75
C THR A 64 -30.67 -2.67 -14.62
N ILE A 65 -30.95 -3.34 -13.50
CA ILE A 65 -30.07 -3.52 -12.36
C ILE A 65 -28.69 -3.78 -12.95
N ARG A 66 -27.82 -2.77 -12.85
CA ARG A 66 -26.38 -2.93 -12.98
C ARG A 66 -26.02 -3.98 -11.95
N GLN A 67 -25.91 -5.23 -12.39
CA GLN A 67 -25.16 -6.24 -11.68
C GLN A 67 -23.79 -5.64 -11.42
N THR A 68 -23.55 -5.30 -10.16
CA THR A 68 -22.31 -4.74 -9.65
C THR A 68 -21.17 -5.60 -10.15
N SER A 69 -20.27 -5.00 -10.92
CA SER A 69 -19.15 -5.61 -11.63
C SER A 69 -18.05 -6.18 -10.71
N ASP A 70 -18.33 -6.35 -9.42
CA ASP A 70 -17.31 -6.62 -8.41
C ASP A 70 -16.92 -8.10 -8.31
N ASP A 71 -17.79 -9.01 -8.80
CA ASP A 71 -17.59 -10.47 -8.78
C ASP A 71 -17.15 -11.07 -10.12
N GLN A 72 -16.79 -10.25 -11.11
CA GLN A 72 -16.24 -10.79 -12.35
C GLN A 72 -14.83 -11.33 -12.08
N GLU A 73 -14.74 -12.64 -11.83
CA GLU A 73 -13.48 -13.37 -11.79
C GLU A 73 -12.71 -13.04 -13.08
N HIS A 74 -11.48 -12.57 -12.94
CA HIS A 74 -10.63 -12.25 -14.08
C HIS A 74 -10.64 -13.41 -15.08
N SER A 75 -10.88 -13.12 -16.36
CA SER A 75 -10.60 -14.13 -17.39
C SER A 75 -9.13 -14.58 -17.25
N LEU A 76 -8.82 -15.83 -17.59
CA LEU A 76 -7.44 -16.34 -17.47
C LEU A 76 -6.43 -15.44 -18.22
N ALA A 77 -6.87 -14.81 -19.32
CA ALA A 77 -6.11 -13.83 -20.07
C ALA A 77 -5.90 -12.52 -19.30
N ASP A 78 -6.96 -11.94 -18.71
CA ASP A 78 -6.87 -10.73 -17.89
C ASP A 78 -5.99 -10.96 -16.65
N LEU A 79 -6.02 -12.16 -16.06
CA LEU A 79 -5.19 -12.50 -14.91
C LEU A 79 -3.71 -12.58 -15.30
N ALA A 80 -3.39 -13.16 -16.46
CA ALA A 80 -2.02 -13.20 -16.96
C ALA A 80 -1.48 -11.78 -17.26
N GLU A 81 -2.31 -10.94 -17.86
CA GLU A 81 -2.00 -9.53 -18.11
C GLU A 81 -1.81 -8.77 -16.79
N ALA A 82 -2.69 -8.96 -15.80
CA ALA A 82 -2.61 -8.32 -14.50
C ALA A 82 -1.35 -8.70 -13.71
N VAL A 83 -0.94 -9.98 -13.73
CA VAL A 83 0.32 -10.41 -13.10
C VAL A 83 1.54 -9.80 -13.78
N SER A 84 1.52 -9.71 -15.12
CA SER A 84 2.59 -9.05 -15.89
C SER A 84 2.64 -7.55 -15.59
N ALA A 85 1.48 -6.89 -15.53
CA ALA A 85 1.33 -5.49 -15.16
C ALA A 85 1.82 -5.21 -13.73
N LEU A 86 1.53 -6.09 -12.78
CA LEU A 86 2.00 -5.99 -11.40
C LEU A 86 3.54 -6.03 -11.31
N ASN A 87 4.17 -6.97 -12.02
CA ASN A 87 5.63 -7.05 -12.10
C ASN A 87 6.25 -5.78 -12.69
N LYS A 88 5.65 -5.22 -13.76
CA LYS A 88 6.07 -3.94 -14.36
C LYS A 88 5.91 -2.78 -13.38
N MET A 89 4.78 -2.70 -12.66
CA MET A 89 4.50 -1.69 -11.64
C MET A 89 5.56 -1.73 -10.52
N HIS A 90 5.83 -2.91 -9.97
CA HIS A 90 6.90 -3.08 -8.97
C HIS A 90 8.30 -2.80 -9.51
N ALA A 91 8.58 -3.12 -10.78
CA ALA A 91 9.83 -2.77 -11.44
C ALA A 91 10.01 -1.26 -11.58
N ARG A 92 8.96 -0.51 -11.96
CA ARG A 92 8.96 0.97 -11.98
C ARG A 92 9.18 1.56 -10.59
N MET A 93 8.54 1.00 -9.57
CA MET A 93 8.76 1.41 -8.18
C MET A 93 10.19 1.14 -7.69
N LYS A 94 10.84 0.08 -8.19
CA LYS A 94 12.23 -0.27 -7.87
C LYS A 94 13.26 0.54 -8.66
N SER A 95 12.94 0.96 -9.89
CA SER A 95 13.84 1.74 -10.76
C SER A 95 13.88 3.23 -10.42
N GLY A 96 12.85 3.77 -9.79
CA GLY A 96 12.93 5.04 -9.06
C GLY A 96 13.83 4.88 -7.83
N LYS A 97 14.68 5.88 -7.51
CA LYS A 97 15.55 5.92 -6.31
C LYS A 97 14.77 5.97 -4.98
N CYS A 98 13.59 5.36 -4.88
CA CYS A 98 12.86 5.17 -3.64
C CYS A 98 13.58 4.10 -2.82
N ARG A 99 14.48 4.53 -1.92
CA ARG A 99 14.91 3.70 -0.79
C ARG A 99 13.66 3.27 -0.03
N VAL A 100 13.21 2.04 -0.28
CA VAL A 100 12.27 1.33 0.57
C VAL A 100 13.01 1.17 1.89
N GLY A 101 12.61 1.94 2.91
CA GLY A 101 13.26 1.90 4.21
C GLY A 101 13.35 0.46 4.71
N LYS A 102 14.44 0.11 5.40
CA LYS A 102 14.58 -1.21 6.04
C LYS A 102 13.29 -1.53 6.78
N ARG A 103 12.65 -2.64 6.40
CA ARG A 103 11.45 -3.14 7.07
C ARG A 103 11.74 -3.25 8.56
N ARG A 104 10.91 -2.64 9.40
CA ARG A 104 10.90 -2.96 10.82
C ARG A 104 10.44 -4.41 10.92
N SER A 105 11.23 -5.26 11.55
CA SER A 105 10.97 -6.70 11.74
C SER A 105 9.77 -7.00 12.66
N GLY A 106 8.85 -6.05 12.84
CA GLY A 106 7.77 -6.10 13.83
C GLY A 106 6.41 -6.51 13.27
N ASP A 107 6.17 -6.37 11.97
CA ASP A 107 4.93 -6.81 11.35
C ASP A 107 5.06 -8.25 10.85
N LYS A 108 4.68 -9.17 11.71
CA LYS A 108 4.44 -10.55 11.32
C LYS A 108 3.32 -10.53 10.27
N PHE A 109 3.47 -11.27 9.17
CA PHE A 109 2.47 -11.40 8.10
C PHE A 109 2.28 -10.22 7.12
N LYS A 110 3.23 -9.26 7.03
CA LYS A 110 3.24 -8.26 5.94
C LYS A 110 4.00 -8.73 4.70
N LEU A 111 3.28 -8.91 3.60
CA LEU A 111 3.86 -9.25 2.31
C LEU A 111 4.73 -8.09 1.76
N SER A 112 5.86 -8.43 1.15
CA SER A 112 6.63 -7.49 0.33
C SER A 112 6.10 -7.41 -1.08
N PRO A 113 6.40 -6.31 -1.81
CA PRO A 113 6.16 -6.26 -3.25
C PRO A 113 6.64 -7.53 -3.97
N SER A 114 7.85 -8.02 -3.63
CA SER A 114 8.39 -9.27 -4.16
C SER A 114 7.66 -10.54 -3.71
N LEU A 115 7.03 -10.55 -2.53
CA LEU A 115 6.21 -11.68 -2.08
C LEU A 115 4.82 -11.66 -2.74
N PHE A 116 4.27 -10.46 -3.01
CA PHE A 116 3.08 -10.31 -3.83
C PHE A 116 3.30 -10.83 -5.25
N ASP A 117 4.48 -10.61 -5.86
CA ASP A 117 4.83 -11.17 -7.17
C ASP A 117 4.74 -12.71 -7.15
N VAL A 118 5.38 -13.35 -6.16
CA VAL A 118 5.36 -14.82 -6.00
C VAL A 118 3.96 -15.34 -5.68
N PHE A 119 3.18 -14.59 -4.89
CA PHE A 119 1.80 -14.95 -4.57
C PHE A 119 0.92 -14.86 -5.83
N ALA A 120 1.08 -13.82 -6.64
CA ALA A 120 0.36 -13.61 -7.89
C ALA A 120 0.63 -14.73 -8.91
N ASP A 121 1.89 -15.15 -9.06
CA ASP A 121 2.27 -16.27 -9.93
C ASP A 121 1.64 -17.59 -9.49
N ARG A 122 1.57 -17.82 -8.18
CA ARG A 122 0.94 -19.02 -7.59
C ARG A 122 -0.57 -19.00 -7.71
N TYR A 123 -1.17 -17.83 -7.51
CA TYR A 123 -2.60 -17.60 -7.72
C TYR A 123 -2.99 -17.86 -9.18
N ARG A 124 -2.23 -17.32 -10.14
CA ARG A 124 -2.40 -17.61 -11.58
C ARG A 124 -2.25 -19.09 -11.90
N ALA A 125 -1.22 -19.76 -11.35
CA ALA A 125 -1.01 -21.18 -11.60
C ALA A 125 -2.15 -22.07 -11.06
N ALA A 126 -2.74 -21.70 -9.92
CA ALA A 126 -3.90 -22.39 -9.36
C ALA A 126 -5.15 -22.20 -10.22
N GLN A 127 -5.41 -20.95 -10.63
CA GLN A 127 -6.51 -20.61 -11.53
C GLN A 127 -6.40 -21.30 -12.90
N ASN A 128 -5.19 -21.34 -13.48
CA ASN A 128 -4.92 -22.09 -14.73
C ASN A 128 -5.15 -23.60 -14.60
N ALA A 129 -5.00 -24.14 -13.39
CA ALA A 129 -5.26 -25.55 -13.10
C ALA A 129 -6.71 -25.81 -12.70
N HIS A 130 -7.58 -24.79 -12.70
CA HIS A 130 -8.95 -24.80 -12.15
C HIS A 130 -9.01 -25.38 -10.74
N LYS A 131 -8.04 -25.00 -9.89
CA LYS A 131 -7.90 -25.45 -8.50
C LYS A 131 -7.74 -24.26 -7.57
N GLY A 132 -8.16 -24.42 -6.31
CA GLY A 132 -7.88 -23.45 -5.26
C GLY A 132 -6.38 -23.32 -4.96
N VAL A 133 -5.96 -22.15 -4.48
CA VAL A 133 -4.58 -21.94 -4.04
C VAL A 133 -4.30 -22.79 -2.79
N ASP A 134 -3.26 -23.61 -2.86
CA ASP A 134 -2.78 -24.41 -1.73
C ASP A 134 -1.97 -23.54 -0.76
N TYR A 135 -2.68 -22.85 0.14
CA TYR A 135 -2.11 -21.95 1.15
C TYR A 135 -1.22 -22.65 2.16
N GLN A 136 -1.48 -23.94 2.45
CA GLN A 136 -0.69 -24.73 3.39
C GLN A 136 0.68 -25.08 2.80
N ARG A 137 0.72 -25.44 1.52
CA ARG A 137 1.99 -25.64 0.81
C ARG A 137 2.69 -24.32 0.52
N LEU A 138 1.96 -23.24 0.27
CA LEU A 138 2.56 -21.93 -0.01
C LEU A 138 3.23 -21.32 1.23
N SER A 139 2.58 -21.42 2.40
CA SER A 139 3.11 -20.93 3.69
C SER A 139 4.35 -21.67 4.18
N THR A 140 4.58 -22.91 3.73
CA THR A 140 5.78 -23.68 4.06
C THR A 140 6.98 -23.40 3.14
N THR A 141 6.78 -22.60 2.08
CA THR A 141 7.87 -22.27 1.15
C THR A 141 8.90 -21.31 1.76
N LYS A 142 10.12 -21.33 1.20
CA LYS A 142 11.23 -20.45 1.63
C LYS A 142 10.94 -18.94 1.52
N TYR A 143 9.93 -18.55 0.75
CA TYR A 143 9.56 -17.16 0.51
C TYR A 143 8.63 -16.63 1.63
N PHE A 144 7.69 -17.45 2.12
CA PHE A 144 6.70 -17.07 3.12
C PHE A 144 7.05 -17.59 4.53
N LYS A 145 8.31 -17.45 4.95
CA LYS A 145 8.78 -17.97 6.26
C LYS A 145 7.96 -17.46 7.44
N ASP A 146 7.50 -16.22 7.36
CA ASP A 146 6.71 -15.57 8.40
C ASP A 146 5.29 -16.17 8.52
N PHE A 147 4.81 -16.87 7.48
CA PHE A 147 3.48 -17.50 7.45
C PHE A 147 3.52 -18.99 7.80
N LYS A 148 4.68 -19.56 8.15
CA LYS A 148 4.81 -20.99 8.42
C LYS A 148 3.92 -21.42 9.59
N GLY A 149 2.95 -22.29 9.32
CA GLY A 149 1.94 -22.73 10.30
C GLY A 149 0.68 -21.85 10.36
N HIS A 150 0.65 -20.74 9.61
CA HIS A 150 -0.41 -19.73 9.57
C HIS A 150 -0.98 -19.59 8.15
N ALA A 151 -1.48 -20.69 7.58
CA ALA A 151 -1.99 -20.71 6.20
C ALA A 151 -3.23 -19.81 6.01
N GLU A 152 -4.08 -19.69 7.04
CA GLU A 152 -5.27 -18.84 7.00
C GLU A 152 -4.93 -17.34 6.92
N GLU A 153 -3.82 -16.93 7.54
CA GLU A 153 -3.35 -15.54 7.43
C GLU A 153 -2.85 -15.20 6.03
N LEU A 154 -2.31 -16.20 5.31
CA LEU A 154 -1.94 -16.05 3.91
C LEU A 154 -3.17 -16.04 3.00
N ARG A 155 -4.20 -16.83 3.32
CA ARG A 155 -5.51 -16.79 2.63
C ARG A 155 -6.18 -15.43 2.79
N ALA A 156 -6.11 -14.83 3.99
CA ALA A 156 -6.62 -13.48 4.25
C ALA A 156 -5.95 -12.39 3.41
N LYS A 157 -4.80 -12.66 2.78
CA LYS A 157 -4.11 -11.75 1.86
C LYS A 157 -4.57 -11.87 0.40
N GLU A 158 -5.40 -12.86 0.07
CA GLU A 158 -5.93 -13.05 -1.28
C GLU A 158 -6.77 -11.85 -1.77
N PRO A 159 -7.67 -11.24 -0.97
CA PRO A 159 -8.41 -10.04 -1.41
C PRO A 159 -7.49 -8.85 -1.69
N GLU A 160 -6.47 -8.66 -0.85
CA GLU A 160 -5.45 -7.62 -1.03
C GLU A 160 -4.67 -7.83 -2.34
N LEU A 161 -4.32 -9.08 -2.66
CA LEU A 161 -3.72 -9.44 -3.95
C LEU A 161 -4.65 -9.13 -5.14
N LYS A 162 -5.94 -9.48 -5.05
CA LYS A 162 -6.92 -9.22 -6.12
C LYS A 162 -7.08 -7.72 -6.41
N VAL A 163 -7.19 -6.90 -5.37
CA VAL A 163 -7.26 -5.43 -5.51
C VAL A 163 -5.98 -4.88 -6.16
N LEU A 164 -4.82 -5.38 -5.74
CA LEU A 164 -3.53 -4.96 -6.30
C LEU A 164 -3.41 -5.32 -7.79
N LEU A 165 -3.88 -6.51 -8.20
CA LEU A 165 -3.91 -6.95 -9.59
C LEU A 165 -4.86 -6.10 -10.45
N LYS A 166 -6.08 -5.83 -9.98
CA LYS A 166 -7.03 -4.92 -10.65
C LYS A 166 -6.42 -3.54 -10.86
N LYS A 167 -5.79 -2.98 -9.83
CA LYS A 167 -5.12 -1.67 -9.88
C LYS A 167 -3.96 -1.64 -10.88
N ALA A 168 -3.08 -2.65 -10.82
CA ALA A 168 -1.92 -2.71 -11.71
C ALA A 168 -2.34 -2.85 -13.18
N LEU A 169 -3.39 -3.64 -13.46
CA LEU A 169 -3.95 -3.78 -14.79
C LEU A 169 -4.52 -2.45 -15.31
N ALA A 170 -5.29 -1.73 -14.49
CA ALA A 170 -5.83 -0.43 -14.87
C ALA A 170 -4.72 0.59 -15.17
N GLU A 171 -3.71 0.70 -14.30
CA GLU A 171 -2.56 1.59 -14.51
C GLU A 171 -1.80 1.22 -15.79
N GLN A 172 -1.60 -0.08 -16.07
CA GLN A 172 -0.92 -0.52 -17.28
C GLN A 172 -1.74 -0.23 -18.54
N ARG A 173 -3.07 -0.39 -18.50
CA ARG A 173 -3.97 0.00 -19.60
C ARG A 173 -3.96 1.50 -19.86
N GLU A 174 -3.83 2.33 -18.82
CA GLU A 174 -3.65 3.78 -18.99
C GLU A 174 -2.31 4.12 -19.66
N ILE A 175 -1.23 3.42 -19.29
CA ILE A 175 0.08 3.59 -19.92
C ILE A 175 0.04 3.16 -21.39
N ASP A 176 -0.54 1.99 -21.69
CA ASP A 176 -0.59 1.42 -23.04
C ASP A 176 -1.55 2.21 -23.96
N ALA A 177 -2.57 2.87 -23.39
CA ALA A 177 -3.40 3.85 -24.10
C ALA A 177 -2.67 5.16 -24.45
N GLY A 178 -1.38 5.28 -24.09
CA GLY A 178 -0.57 6.46 -24.41
C GLY A 178 -1.02 7.73 -23.68
N LYS A 179 -1.80 7.60 -22.59
CA LYS A 179 -2.15 8.74 -21.73
C LYS A 179 -0.83 9.30 -21.18
N PRO A 180 -0.44 10.53 -21.53
CA PRO A 180 0.75 11.11 -20.94
C PRO A 180 0.54 11.19 -19.43
N MET A 181 1.59 10.91 -18.65
CA MET A 181 1.62 11.23 -17.22
C MET A 181 1.02 12.64 -17.05
N LYS A 182 0.01 12.78 -16.17
CA LYS A 182 -0.56 14.09 -15.85
C LYS A 182 0.59 15.07 -15.67
N ASN A 183 0.59 16.15 -16.45
CA ASN A 183 1.62 17.19 -16.34
C ASN A 183 1.69 17.66 -14.88
N ILE A 184 2.87 18.09 -14.43
CA ILE A 184 3.10 18.60 -13.08
C ILE A 184 2.04 19.65 -12.73
N GLU A 185 1.71 20.52 -13.68
CA GLU A 185 0.67 21.54 -13.57
C GLU A 185 -0.74 20.96 -13.29
N ALA A 186 -1.12 19.88 -13.97
CA ALA A 186 -2.39 19.20 -13.73
C ALA A 186 -2.46 18.51 -12.35
N LEU A 187 -1.30 18.06 -11.83
CA LEU A 187 -1.20 17.53 -10.47
C LEU A 187 -1.24 18.65 -9.43
N GLU A 188 -0.61 19.79 -9.71
CA GLU A 188 -0.66 20.97 -8.84
C GLU A 188 -2.08 21.54 -8.74
N GLU A 189 -2.83 21.59 -9.84
CA GLU A 189 -4.25 21.96 -9.83
C GLU A 189 -5.10 20.97 -9.03
N GLU A 190 -4.86 19.66 -9.15
CA GLU A 190 -5.58 18.65 -8.39
C GLU A 190 -5.28 18.74 -6.88
N VAL A 191 -4.01 18.97 -6.51
CA VAL A 191 -3.59 19.20 -5.12
C VAL A 191 -4.22 20.49 -4.58
N ALA A 192 -4.24 21.57 -5.37
CA ALA A 192 -4.85 22.83 -4.96
C ALA A 192 -6.37 22.68 -4.72
N ARG A 193 -7.08 21.95 -5.58
CA ARG A 193 -8.50 21.64 -5.36
C ARG A 193 -8.72 20.80 -4.10
N LEU A 194 -7.89 19.78 -3.88
CA LEU A 194 -7.97 18.94 -2.68
C LEU A 194 -7.67 19.73 -1.40
N ASP A 195 -6.74 20.68 -1.44
CA ASP A 195 -6.43 21.55 -0.30
C ASP A 195 -7.60 22.50 0.05
N VAL A 196 -8.32 23.00 -0.96
CA VAL A 196 -9.54 23.80 -0.74
C VAL A 196 -10.63 22.94 -0.12
N GLN A 197 -10.88 21.75 -0.67
CA GLN A 197 -11.87 20.81 -0.11
C GLN A 197 -11.55 20.44 1.33
N HIS A 198 -10.28 20.14 1.63
CA HIS A 198 -9.85 19.81 2.99
C HIS A 198 -10.10 20.96 3.97
N LYS A 199 -9.86 22.21 3.55
CA LYS A 199 -10.14 23.38 4.38
C LYS A 199 -11.63 23.55 4.65
N GLU A 200 -12.47 23.33 3.64
CA GLU A 200 -13.93 23.36 3.79
C GLU A 200 -14.43 22.27 4.74
N ASP A 201 -13.91 21.04 4.60
CA ASP A 201 -14.28 19.93 5.46
C ASP A 201 -13.85 20.17 6.92
N VAL A 202 -12.64 20.71 7.13
CA VAL A 202 -12.16 21.13 8.46
C VAL A 202 -13.06 22.22 9.05
N ALA A 203 -13.55 23.16 8.24
CA ALA A 203 -14.49 24.19 8.70
C ALA A 203 -15.85 23.59 9.09
N LYS A 204 -16.40 22.67 8.29
CA LYS A 204 -17.64 21.94 8.60
C LYS A 204 -17.50 21.13 9.88
N CYS A 205 -16.40 20.40 10.06
CA CYS A 205 -16.14 19.64 11.29
C CYS A 205 -16.09 20.54 12.53
N LYS A 206 -15.46 21.71 12.43
CA LYS A 206 -15.44 22.68 13.54
C LYS A 206 -16.83 23.20 13.88
N GLN A 207 -17.67 23.46 12.87
CA GLN A 207 -19.05 23.89 13.09
C GLN A 207 -19.87 22.80 13.78
N LEU A 208 -19.80 21.56 13.28
CA LEU A 208 -20.49 20.42 13.88
C LEU A 208 -20.09 20.20 15.34
N GLU A 209 -18.82 20.41 15.68
CA GLU A 209 -18.36 20.28 17.07
C GLU A 209 -18.95 21.36 17.99
N VAL A 210 -19.17 22.58 17.49
CA VAL A 210 -19.88 23.64 18.22
C VAL A 210 -21.35 23.26 18.40
N ASP A 211 -22.00 22.78 17.35
CA ASP A 211 -23.41 22.39 17.38
C ASP A 211 -23.66 21.23 18.36
N ILE A 212 -22.76 20.23 18.39
CA ILE A 212 -22.81 19.10 19.34
C ILE A 212 -22.69 19.61 20.77
N LYS A 213 -21.70 20.47 21.07
CA LYS A 213 -21.52 21.02 22.43
C LYS A 213 -22.76 21.78 22.89
N GLN A 214 -23.33 22.58 22.01
CA GLN A 214 -24.54 23.33 22.33
C GLN A 214 -25.74 22.40 22.55
N GLN A 215 -25.85 21.32 21.78
CA GLN A 215 -26.88 20.31 21.98
C GLN A 215 -26.70 19.56 23.32
N GLU A 216 -25.47 19.19 23.67
CA GLU A 216 -25.13 18.56 24.95
C GLU A 216 -25.50 19.45 26.14
N GLU A 217 -25.22 20.76 26.06
CA GLU A 217 -25.62 21.73 27.08
C GLU A 217 -27.16 21.83 27.22
N GLN A 218 -27.89 21.84 26.11
CA GLN A 218 -29.36 21.84 26.15
C GLN A 218 -29.92 20.56 26.78
N HIS A 219 -29.36 19.40 26.45
CA HIS A 219 -29.74 18.12 27.05
C HIS A 219 -29.40 18.07 28.54
N SER A 220 -28.25 18.62 28.95
CA SER A 220 -27.90 18.71 30.37
C SER A 220 -28.89 19.57 31.15
N LEU A 221 -29.34 20.69 30.56
CA LEU A 221 -30.34 21.57 31.18
C LEU A 221 -31.69 20.87 31.34
N THR A 222 -32.17 20.16 30.31
CA THR A 222 -33.44 19.44 30.36
C THR A 222 -33.40 18.30 31.36
N ILE A 223 -32.30 17.55 31.44
CA ILE A 223 -32.09 16.50 32.45
C ILE A 223 -32.14 17.10 33.86
N SER A 224 -31.51 18.25 34.10
CA SER A 224 -31.53 18.91 35.41
C SER A 224 -32.94 19.32 35.83
N LYS A 225 -33.72 19.92 34.94
CA LYS A 225 -35.13 20.29 35.21
C LYS A 225 -36.00 19.07 35.51
N LEU A 226 -35.80 17.99 34.77
CA LEU A 226 -36.52 16.73 35.01
C LEU A 226 -36.19 16.18 36.39
N LYS A 227 -34.90 16.18 36.77
CA LYS A 227 -34.43 15.71 38.08
C LYS A 227 -35.06 16.52 39.23
N GLU A 228 -35.04 17.84 39.15
CA GLU A 228 -35.69 18.72 40.14
C GLU A 228 -37.19 18.44 40.26
N SER A 229 -37.88 18.22 39.13
CA SER A 229 -39.31 17.88 39.15
C SER A 229 -39.60 16.56 39.88
N TYR A 230 -38.76 15.54 39.67
CA TYR A 230 -38.90 14.25 40.34
C TYR A 230 -38.54 14.31 41.81
N GLU A 231 -37.53 15.08 42.22
CA GLU A 231 -37.21 15.30 43.63
C GLU A 231 -38.38 15.94 44.39
N VAL A 232 -39.07 16.91 43.78
CA VAL A 232 -40.28 17.52 44.36
C VAL A 232 -41.42 16.51 44.49
N GLU A 233 -41.64 15.67 43.48
CA GLU A 233 -42.71 14.67 43.49
C GLU A 233 -42.45 13.55 44.50
N ILE A 234 -41.19 13.10 44.64
CA ILE A 234 -40.77 12.16 45.70
C ILE A 234 -41.03 12.76 47.09
N GLY A 235 -40.71 14.04 47.29
CA GLY A 235 -40.98 14.71 48.57
C GLY A 235 -42.46 14.73 48.94
N LYS A 236 -43.34 15.04 47.98
CA LYS A 236 -44.80 15.00 48.19
C LYS A 236 -45.28 13.59 48.56
N LEU A 237 -44.84 12.57 47.83
CA LEU A 237 -45.21 11.18 48.09
C LEU A 237 -44.71 10.70 49.47
N GLN A 238 -43.53 11.14 49.90
CA GLN A 238 -43.01 10.85 51.24
C GLN A 238 -43.86 11.51 52.34
N GLU A 239 -44.33 12.74 52.12
CA GLU A 239 -45.21 13.45 53.05
C GLU A 239 -46.59 12.75 53.17
N GLU A 240 -47.19 12.39 52.04
CA GLU A 240 -48.44 11.60 52.00
C GLU A 240 -48.29 10.24 52.71
N LEU A 241 -47.16 9.55 52.49
CA LEU A 241 -46.87 8.27 53.15
C LEU A 241 -46.77 8.42 54.67
N ASN A 242 -46.12 9.48 55.14
CA ASN A 242 -46.00 9.77 56.56
C ASN A 242 -47.36 10.11 57.19
N GLU A 243 -48.23 10.85 56.48
CA GLU A 243 -49.59 11.14 56.94
C GLU A 243 -50.44 9.87 57.04
N VAL A 244 -50.40 8.99 56.04
CA VAL A 244 -51.09 7.70 56.05
C VAL A 244 -50.58 6.81 57.19
N LYS A 245 -49.27 6.80 57.42
CA LYS A 245 -48.66 6.05 58.51
C LYS A 245 -49.11 6.57 59.88
N ALA A 246 -49.22 7.88 60.05
CA ALA A 246 -49.75 8.51 61.26
C ALA A 246 -51.23 8.13 61.47
N LYS A 247 -52.06 8.25 60.42
CA LYS A 247 -53.48 7.84 60.45
C LYS A 247 -53.65 6.36 60.79
N ASN A 248 -52.78 5.49 60.28
CA ASN A 248 -52.83 4.06 60.59
C ASN A 248 -52.41 3.77 62.04
N SER A 249 -51.47 4.54 62.59
CA SER A 249 -51.11 4.42 64.02
C SER A 249 -52.25 4.82 64.96
N THR A 250 -52.98 5.90 64.66
CA THR A 250 -54.16 6.32 65.44
C THR A 250 -55.31 5.33 65.27
N LEU A 251 -55.53 4.82 64.06
CA LEU A 251 -56.56 3.81 63.83
C LEU A 251 -56.25 2.49 64.55
N LYS A 252 -54.97 2.10 64.62
CA LYS A 252 -54.50 0.92 65.38
C LYS A 252 -54.73 1.07 66.89
N GLU A 253 -54.58 2.27 67.46
CA GLU A 253 -54.94 2.54 68.85
C GLU A 253 -56.46 2.49 69.10
N VAL A 254 -57.26 3.04 68.18
CA VAL A 254 -58.73 2.99 68.23
C VAL A 254 -59.25 1.55 68.13
N VAL A 255 -58.63 0.73 67.28
CA VAL A 255 -58.95 -0.70 67.12
C VAL A 255 -58.56 -1.54 68.34
N THR A 256 -57.54 -1.14 69.12
CA THR A 256 -57.21 -1.79 70.40
C THR A 256 -58.14 -1.39 71.57
N GLY A 257 -58.98 -0.36 71.40
CA GLY A 257 -59.82 0.20 72.47
C GLY A 257 -61.34 0.06 72.28
N HIS A 258 -61.83 -0.51 71.17
CA HIS A 258 -63.28 -0.51 70.90
C HIS A 258 -63.84 -1.88 70.47
N ASP A 259 -64.38 -2.61 71.44
CA ASP A 259 -65.46 -3.55 71.20
C ASP A 259 -66.75 -2.76 70.88
N LYS A 260 -67.10 -2.67 69.60
CA LYS A 260 -68.47 -2.39 69.08
C LYS A 260 -68.54 -2.70 67.58
N SER A 261 -68.93 -3.94 67.29
CA SER A 261 -68.74 -4.66 66.02
C SER A 261 -69.78 -4.38 64.92
N ALA A 262 -70.29 -3.17 64.78
CA ALA A 262 -71.24 -2.84 63.69
C ALA A 262 -70.88 -1.59 62.86
N GLU A 263 -70.14 -0.64 63.45
CA GLU A 263 -69.60 0.54 62.74
C GLU A 263 -68.18 0.26 62.18
N LEU A 264 -67.42 -0.63 62.85
CA LEU A 264 -66.07 -1.07 62.46
C LEU A 264 -66.03 -1.92 61.17
N GLY A 265 -67.15 -2.49 60.71
CA GLY A 265 -67.19 -3.29 59.48
C GLY A 265 -66.97 -2.46 58.21
N GLY A 266 -67.42 -1.20 58.22
CA GLY A 266 -67.19 -0.25 57.13
C GLY A 266 -65.75 0.24 57.11
N GLU A 267 -65.23 0.64 58.27
CA GLU A 267 -63.84 1.11 58.41
C GLU A 267 -62.81 0.02 58.15
N VAL A 268 -63.05 -1.22 58.59
CA VAL A 268 -62.15 -2.36 58.30
C VAL A 268 -62.13 -2.68 56.81
N ASN A 269 -63.27 -2.59 56.10
CA ASN A 269 -63.29 -2.78 54.65
C ASN A 269 -62.59 -1.63 53.92
N GLU A 270 -62.78 -0.38 54.35
CA GLU A 270 -62.08 0.78 53.76
C GLU A 270 -60.56 0.73 54.02
N VAL A 271 -60.13 0.28 55.21
CA VAL A 271 -58.71 0.05 55.52
C VAL A 271 -58.15 -1.10 54.70
N LYS A 272 -58.92 -2.18 54.50
CA LYS A 272 -58.52 -3.32 53.67
C LYS A 272 -58.32 -2.93 52.21
N ASP A 273 -59.21 -2.08 51.66
CA ASP A 273 -59.07 -1.56 50.30
C ASP A 273 -57.84 -0.64 50.17
N LYS A 274 -57.59 0.23 51.15
CA LYS A 274 -56.38 1.08 51.19
C LYS A 274 -55.09 0.26 51.29
N VAL A 275 -55.09 -0.82 52.07
CA VAL A 275 -53.93 -1.75 52.17
C VAL A 275 -53.70 -2.46 50.84
N ALA A 276 -54.74 -2.93 50.16
CA ALA A 276 -54.61 -3.56 48.85
C ALA A 276 -54.09 -2.59 47.78
N ASP A 277 -54.48 -1.32 47.82
CA ASP A 277 -53.94 -0.30 46.92
C ASP A 277 -52.49 0.09 47.25
N LEU A 278 -52.11 0.10 48.54
CA LEU A 278 -50.72 0.31 48.93
C LEU A 278 -49.81 -0.85 48.51
N ASP A 279 -50.27 -2.10 48.61
CA ASP A 279 -49.52 -3.26 48.11
C ASP A 279 -49.31 -3.18 46.59
N LYS A 280 -50.35 -2.81 45.82
CA LYS A 280 -50.19 -2.58 44.37
C LYS A 280 -49.20 -1.47 44.06
N LYS A 281 -49.21 -0.38 44.83
CA LYS A 281 -48.23 0.72 44.68
C LYS A 281 -46.82 0.27 45.03
N MET A 282 -46.65 -0.57 46.05
CA MET A 282 -45.37 -1.13 46.44
C MET A 282 -44.79 -2.01 45.32
N GLU A 283 -45.60 -2.89 44.74
CA GLU A 283 -45.19 -3.75 43.60
C GLU A 283 -44.88 -2.96 42.32
N ALA A 284 -45.63 -1.88 42.07
CA ALA A 284 -45.32 -0.97 40.97
C ALA A 284 -43.97 -0.26 41.18
N GLU A 285 -43.68 0.16 42.43
CA GLU A 285 -42.45 0.86 42.75
C GLU A 285 -41.23 -0.06 42.77
N THR A 286 -41.36 -1.31 43.25
CA THR A 286 -40.27 -2.31 43.14
C THR A 286 -39.94 -2.61 41.68
N THR A 287 -40.95 -2.68 40.80
CA THR A 287 -40.76 -2.84 39.36
C THR A 287 -40.01 -1.63 38.78
N ARG A 288 -40.43 -0.40 39.11
CA ARG A 288 -39.76 0.83 38.70
C ARG A 288 -38.30 0.90 39.17
N GLN A 289 -38.03 0.43 40.39
CA GLN A 289 -36.70 0.38 40.97
C GLN A 289 -35.79 -0.61 40.23
N ALA A 290 -36.33 -1.77 39.82
CA ALA A 290 -35.61 -2.72 38.98
C ALA A 290 -35.29 -2.16 37.58
N GLU A 291 -36.21 -1.41 36.98
CA GLU A 291 -35.99 -0.72 35.70
C GLU A 291 -34.91 0.36 35.79
N LEU A 292 -34.88 1.13 36.88
CA LEU A 292 -33.82 2.13 37.12
C LEU A 292 -32.44 1.49 37.28
N VAL A 293 -32.36 0.38 38.01
CA VAL A 293 -31.10 -0.39 38.13
C VAL A 293 -30.65 -0.90 36.77
N ALA A 294 -31.57 -1.41 35.94
CA ALA A 294 -31.26 -1.83 34.58
C ALA A 294 -30.78 -0.66 33.70
N PHE A 295 -31.35 0.53 33.85
CA PHE A 295 -30.93 1.73 33.14
C PHE A 295 -29.53 2.20 33.57
N SER A 296 -29.25 2.24 34.88
CA SER A 296 -27.92 2.57 35.39
C SER A 296 -26.84 1.60 34.89
N ASN A 297 -27.14 0.32 34.80
CA ASN A 297 -26.19 -0.67 34.27
C ASN A 297 -25.88 -0.43 32.79
N ARG A 298 -26.90 -0.12 31.97
CA ARG A 298 -26.69 0.24 30.55
C ARG A 298 -25.84 1.51 30.40
N LEU A 299 -26.08 2.50 31.26
CA LEU A 299 -25.33 3.76 31.22
C LEU A 299 -23.85 3.53 31.58
N ALA A 300 -23.58 2.70 32.59
CA ALA A 300 -22.22 2.31 32.96
C ALA A 300 -21.51 1.50 31.87
N GLU A 301 -22.24 0.69 31.10
CA GLU A 301 -21.68 -0.02 29.93
C GLU A 301 -21.30 0.94 28.81
N GLU A 302 -22.16 1.91 28.49
CA GLU A 302 -21.84 2.92 27.47
C GLU A 302 -20.68 3.84 27.89
N GLU A 303 -20.61 4.25 29.16
CA GLU A 303 -19.44 4.99 29.65
C GLU A 303 -18.14 4.19 29.45
N ARG A 304 -18.13 2.88 29.72
CA ARG A 304 -16.95 2.05 29.48
C ARG A 304 -16.61 1.93 27.99
N ARG A 305 -17.61 1.85 27.10
CA ARG A 305 -17.38 1.81 25.65
C ARG A 305 -16.76 3.11 25.15
N LEU A 306 -17.29 4.25 25.57
CA LEU A 306 -16.77 5.56 25.19
C LEU A 306 -15.34 5.77 25.70
N VAL A 307 -15.03 5.33 26.92
CA VAL A 307 -13.66 5.36 27.45
C VAL A 307 -12.70 4.51 26.61
N ALA A 308 -13.11 3.28 26.25
CA ALA A 308 -12.29 2.41 25.41
C ALA A 308 -12.08 2.99 24.01
N GLU A 309 -13.10 3.64 23.42
CA GLU A 309 -13.00 4.32 22.14
C GLU A 309 -12.05 5.53 22.20
N ALA A 310 -12.13 6.32 23.27
CA ALA A 310 -11.24 7.46 23.50
C ALA A 310 -9.77 7.03 23.62
N ASP A 311 -9.49 5.93 24.34
CA ASP A 311 -8.15 5.38 24.45
C ASP A 311 -7.62 4.83 23.12
N ALA A 312 -8.48 4.18 22.32
CA ALA A 312 -8.14 3.72 20.99
C ALA A 312 -7.81 4.90 20.05
N MET A 313 -8.61 5.97 20.08
CA MET A 313 -8.37 7.22 19.34
C MET A 313 -7.04 7.87 19.73
N LYS A 314 -6.73 7.91 21.03
CA LYS A 314 -5.46 8.44 21.55
C LYS A 314 -4.27 7.62 21.06
N ALA A 315 -4.35 6.29 21.10
CA ALA A 315 -3.32 5.40 20.56
C ALA A 315 -3.15 5.59 19.04
N GLY A 316 -4.25 5.74 18.30
CA GLY A 316 -4.24 6.07 16.88
C GLY A 316 -3.49 7.37 16.60
N ARG A 317 -3.75 8.43 17.37
CA ARG A 317 -3.07 9.72 17.26
C ARG A 317 -1.57 9.62 17.52
N GLU A 318 -1.15 8.84 18.52
CA GLU A 318 0.27 8.62 18.82
C GLU A 318 0.98 7.84 17.70
N SER A 319 0.32 6.85 17.12
CA SER A 319 0.81 6.11 15.95
C SER A 319 1.06 7.06 14.77
N ILE A 320 0.06 7.88 14.42
CA ILE A 320 0.16 8.86 13.32
C ILE A 320 1.30 9.85 13.59
N LYS A 321 1.45 10.34 14.83
CA LYS A 321 2.57 11.21 15.21
C LYS A 321 3.92 10.52 14.99
N GLY A 322 4.03 9.24 15.33
CA GLY A 322 5.22 8.43 15.06
C GLY A 322 5.52 8.26 13.57
N GLU A 323 4.50 8.10 12.73
CA GLU A 323 4.65 8.05 11.27
C GLU A 323 5.09 9.39 10.69
N TRP A 324 4.52 10.49 11.17
CA TRP A 324 4.88 11.84 10.73
C TRP A 324 6.37 12.15 10.99
N VAL A 325 6.88 11.76 12.17
CA VAL A 325 8.31 11.90 12.48
C VAL A 325 9.19 11.10 11.51
N LYS A 326 8.80 9.88 11.16
CA LYS A 326 9.54 9.06 10.17
C LYS A 326 9.53 9.71 8.78
N LEU A 327 8.39 10.24 8.36
CA LEU A 327 8.26 10.94 7.07
C LEU A 327 9.12 12.19 7.02
N LYS A 328 9.18 12.95 8.11
CA LYS A 328 10.05 14.13 8.23
C LYS A 328 11.53 13.74 8.08
N ALA A 329 11.99 12.73 8.80
CA ALA A 329 13.36 12.24 8.67
C ALA A 329 13.68 11.72 7.25
N ARG A 330 12.72 11.06 6.60
CA ARG A 330 12.87 10.59 5.21
C ARG A 330 12.97 11.77 4.23
N ARG A 331 12.17 12.82 4.42
CA ARG A 331 12.24 14.06 3.64
C ARG A 331 13.62 14.72 3.77
N GLU A 332 14.14 14.82 4.98
CA GLU A 332 15.47 15.39 5.25
C GLU A 332 16.59 14.55 4.61
N SER A 333 16.51 13.22 4.68
CA SER A 333 17.44 12.32 3.99
C SER A 333 17.40 12.50 2.47
N VAL A 334 16.20 12.55 1.88
CA VAL A 334 16.03 12.77 0.44
C VAL A 334 16.62 14.11 0.04
N LYS A 335 16.34 15.18 0.82
CA LYS A 335 16.94 16.51 0.58
C LYS A 335 18.48 16.44 0.57
N GLY A 336 19.09 15.69 1.49
CA GLY A 336 20.54 15.48 1.49
C GLY A 336 21.06 14.72 0.26
N GLU A 337 20.32 13.74 -0.25
CA GLU A 337 20.66 13.02 -1.49
C GLU A 337 20.54 13.91 -2.73
N TRP A 338 19.52 14.78 -2.80
CA TRP A 338 19.36 15.76 -3.87
C TRP A 338 20.54 16.72 -3.94
N VAL A 339 20.99 17.27 -2.80
CA VAL A 339 22.17 18.15 -2.77
C VAL A 339 23.42 17.43 -3.28
N LYS A 340 23.60 16.14 -2.98
CA LYS A 340 24.73 15.36 -3.52
C LYS A 340 24.66 15.21 -5.03
N LEU A 341 23.48 14.90 -5.57
CA LEU A 341 23.27 14.79 -7.01
C LEU A 341 23.48 16.12 -7.73
N GLU A 342 23.02 17.21 -7.12
CA GLU A 342 23.21 18.56 -7.63
C GLU A 342 24.71 18.94 -7.73
N MET A 343 25.52 18.49 -6.77
CA MET A 343 26.98 18.66 -6.80
C MET A 343 27.70 17.67 -7.73
N GLU A 344 27.07 16.56 -8.09
CA GLU A 344 27.66 15.54 -8.99
C GLU A 344 27.39 15.85 -10.46
N LYS A 345 26.24 16.46 -10.78
CA LYS A 345 25.87 16.91 -12.13
C LYS A 345 26.96 17.78 -12.82
N PRO A 346 27.46 18.88 -12.22
CA PRO A 346 28.48 19.70 -12.87
C PRO A 346 29.82 18.95 -13.03
N ARG A 347 30.15 18.01 -12.13
CA ARG A 347 31.36 17.19 -12.26
C ARG A 347 31.26 16.23 -13.45
N HIS A 348 30.10 15.60 -13.63
CA HIS A 348 29.83 14.76 -14.80
C HIS A 348 29.84 15.60 -16.09
N ASP A 349 29.19 16.76 -16.10
CA ASP A 349 29.15 17.64 -17.28
C ASP A 349 30.56 18.14 -17.66
N LEU A 350 31.39 18.49 -16.67
CA LEU A 350 32.79 18.84 -16.88
C LEU A 350 33.62 17.66 -17.42
N HIS A 351 33.38 16.45 -16.92
CA HIS A 351 34.05 15.25 -17.42
C HIS A 351 33.67 14.96 -18.89
N VAL A 352 32.39 15.05 -19.21
CA VAL A 352 31.89 14.86 -20.58
C VAL A 352 32.43 15.95 -21.52
N SER A 353 32.47 17.22 -21.10
CA SER A 353 33.03 18.28 -21.95
C SER A 353 34.53 18.09 -22.20
N THR A 354 35.28 17.71 -21.16
CA THR A 354 36.72 17.44 -21.27
C THR A 354 37.02 16.26 -22.19
N THR A 355 36.27 15.17 -22.08
CA THR A 355 36.44 13.98 -22.94
C THR A 355 36.06 14.27 -24.40
N LYS A 356 34.97 15.02 -24.65
CA LYS A 356 34.62 15.48 -25.99
C LYS A 356 35.71 16.36 -26.61
N GLN A 357 36.29 17.27 -25.84
CA GLN A 357 37.38 18.12 -26.30
C GLN A 357 38.59 17.28 -26.70
N ARG A 358 39.00 16.33 -25.86
CA ARG A 358 40.11 15.40 -26.18
C ARG A 358 39.84 14.61 -27.45
N TYR A 359 38.62 14.12 -27.64
CA TYR A 359 38.25 13.40 -28.85
C TYR A 359 38.38 14.29 -30.09
N ALA A 360 37.89 15.53 -30.02
CA ALA A 360 38.01 16.50 -31.11
C ALA A 360 39.49 16.85 -31.41
N ASP A 361 40.32 16.97 -30.38
CA ASP A 361 41.77 17.22 -30.54
C ASP A 361 42.47 16.03 -31.20
N CYS A 362 42.17 14.80 -30.78
CA CYS A 362 42.67 13.59 -31.44
C CYS A 362 42.24 13.51 -32.91
N GLN A 363 40.98 13.83 -33.20
CA GLN A 363 40.47 13.81 -34.58
C GLN A 363 41.20 14.84 -35.46
N ARG A 364 41.40 16.07 -34.97
CA ARG A 364 42.18 17.10 -35.68
C ARG A 364 43.63 16.67 -35.95
N ALA A 365 44.27 16.01 -34.98
CA ALA A 365 45.63 15.50 -35.16
C ALA A 365 45.69 14.41 -36.23
N ILE A 366 44.70 13.50 -36.26
CA ILE A 366 44.58 12.47 -37.30
C ILE A 366 44.41 13.10 -38.68
N ASP A 367 43.52 14.08 -38.81
CA ASP A 367 43.25 14.72 -40.10
C ASP A 367 44.46 15.51 -40.60
N THR A 368 45.15 16.24 -39.71
CA THR A 368 46.42 16.91 -40.05
C THR A 368 47.50 15.92 -40.51
N ALA A 369 47.60 14.76 -39.86
CA ALA A 369 48.55 13.72 -40.24
C ALA A 369 48.20 13.07 -41.59
N LYS A 370 46.91 12.94 -41.92
CA LYS A 370 46.46 12.49 -43.25
C LYS A 370 46.83 13.50 -44.32
N ASP A 371 46.54 14.78 -44.10
CA ASP A 371 46.87 15.84 -45.07
C ASP A 371 48.39 15.88 -45.34
N GLY A 372 49.20 15.79 -44.29
CA GLY A 372 50.66 15.71 -44.42
C GLY A 372 51.13 14.49 -45.20
N ARG A 373 50.49 13.32 -45.00
CA ARG A 373 50.78 12.10 -45.76
C ARG A 373 50.41 12.27 -47.23
N ASP A 374 49.25 12.83 -47.53
CA ASP A 374 48.78 13.03 -48.91
C ASP A 374 49.70 13.99 -49.69
N VAL A 375 50.20 15.04 -49.02
CA VAL A 375 51.21 15.93 -49.59
C VAL A 375 52.52 15.18 -49.86
N ALA A 376 52.99 14.35 -48.93
CA ALA A 376 54.20 13.56 -49.11
C ALA A 376 54.08 12.56 -50.28
N ILE A 377 52.91 11.91 -50.43
CA ILE A 377 52.61 11.01 -51.55
C ILE A 377 52.69 11.78 -52.87
N LYS A 378 52.02 12.93 -52.98
CA LYS A 378 52.05 13.76 -54.20
C LYS A 378 53.47 14.18 -54.59
N ASN A 379 54.28 14.58 -53.61
CA ASN A 379 55.67 14.95 -53.86
C ASN A 379 56.48 13.74 -54.34
N ALA A 380 56.29 12.57 -53.73
CA ALA A 380 56.96 11.34 -54.14
C ALA A 380 56.55 10.92 -55.56
N ASP A 381 55.28 11.03 -55.92
CA ASP A 381 54.79 10.75 -57.27
C ASP A 381 55.39 11.71 -58.30
N ASN A 382 55.53 13.00 -57.96
CA ASN A 382 56.19 13.96 -58.84
C ASN A 382 57.67 13.61 -59.07
N LEU A 383 58.39 13.25 -58.00
CA LEU A 383 59.79 12.80 -58.12
C LEU A 383 59.92 11.51 -58.94
N ARG A 384 58.99 10.55 -58.79
CA ARG A 384 58.97 9.34 -59.63
C ARG A 384 58.76 9.67 -61.09
N TYR A 385 57.85 10.61 -61.39
CA TYR A 385 57.62 11.07 -62.75
C TYR A 385 58.87 11.71 -63.36
N GLU A 386 59.54 12.59 -62.62
CA GLU A 386 60.81 13.21 -63.05
C GLU A 386 61.89 12.16 -63.33
N LEU A 387 62.06 11.19 -62.41
CA LEU A 387 63.01 10.09 -62.59
C LEU A 387 62.70 9.26 -63.84
N ASP A 388 61.43 8.93 -64.10
CA ASP A 388 61.03 8.19 -65.29
C ASP A 388 61.37 8.96 -66.59
N GLN A 389 61.27 10.29 -66.58
CA GLN A 389 61.68 11.13 -67.70
C GLN A 389 63.20 11.12 -67.91
N GLU A 390 63.98 11.16 -66.83
CA GLU A 390 65.43 11.07 -66.92
C GLU A 390 65.89 9.70 -67.42
N ILE A 391 65.27 8.61 -66.95
CA ILE A 391 65.54 7.25 -67.44
C ILE A 391 65.26 7.16 -68.94
N LYS A 392 64.13 7.73 -69.42
CA LYS A 392 63.83 7.79 -70.86
C LYS A 392 64.91 8.54 -71.63
N ARG A 393 65.30 9.73 -71.18
CA ARG A 393 66.38 10.52 -71.82
C ARG A 393 67.71 9.77 -71.84
N ALA A 394 68.07 9.11 -70.74
CA ALA A 394 69.29 8.30 -70.66
C ALA A 394 69.26 7.13 -71.64
N ASN A 395 68.12 6.45 -71.78
CA ASN A 395 67.95 5.38 -72.76
C ASN A 395 68.06 5.89 -74.21
N GLU A 396 67.49 7.05 -74.52
CA GLU A 396 67.63 7.68 -75.85
C GLU A 396 69.09 8.03 -76.16
N LEU A 397 69.82 8.60 -75.19
CA LEU A 397 71.24 8.90 -75.34
C LEU A 397 72.07 7.62 -75.52
N LYS A 398 71.75 6.56 -74.79
CA LYS A 398 72.39 5.25 -74.96
C LYS A 398 72.21 4.70 -76.37
N ILE A 399 70.98 4.73 -76.90
CA ILE A 399 70.72 4.30 -78.29
C ILE A 399 71.54 5.12 -79.29
N LYS A 400 71.63 6.44 -79.09
CA LYS A 400 72.46 7.32 -79.95
C LYS A 400 73.95 6.97 -79.86
N LEU A 401 74.45 6.68 -78.65
CA LEU A 401 75.84 6.29 -78.43
C LEU A 401 76.16 4.94 -79.08
N ASP A 402 75.29 3.94 -78.91
CA ASP A 402 75.43 2.62 -79.53
C ASP A 402 75.42 2.73 -81.07
N SER A 403 74.58 3.62 -81.63
CA SER A 403 74.56 3.92 -83.07
C SER A 403 75.87 4.57 -83.54
N TYR A 404 76.41 5.54 -82.78
CA TYR A 404 77.67 6.19 -83.12
C TYR A 404 78.85 5.20 -83.08
N ALA A 405 78.88 4.31 -82.07
CA ALA A 405 79.87 3.24 -81.98
C ALA A 405 79.81 2.30 -83.20
N ALA A 406 78.61 1.89 -83.62
CA ALA A 406 78.43 1.08 -84.83
C ALA A 406 78.91 1.81 -86.09
N CYS A 407 78.67 3.12 -86.22
CA CYS A 407 79.22 3.91 -87.32
C CYS A 407 80.75 3.94 -87.32
N CYS A 408 81.38 4.20 -86.18
CA CYS A 408 82.85 4.19 -86.06
C CYS A 408 83.44 2.81 -86.36
N ASP A 409 82.79 1.72 -85.94
CA ASP A 409 83.22 0.36 -86.28
C ASP A 409 83.15 0.12 -87.80
N THR A 410 82.11 0.63 -88.47
CA THR A 410 82.03 0.54 -89.95
C THR A 410 83.08 1.39 -90.64
N GLU A 411 83.37 2.59 -90.14
CA GLU A 411 84.47 3.44 -90.66
C GLU A 411 85.81 2.73 -90.50
N HIS A 412 86.09 2.13 -89.35
CA HIS A 412 87.32 1.41 -89.11
C HIS A 412 87.44 0.14 -89.98
N CYS A 413 86.32 -0.54 -90.25
CA CYS A 413 86.26 -1.64 -91.22
C CYS A 413 86.57 -1.16 -92.66
N ILE A 414 86.10 0.02 -93.05
CA ILE A 414 86.40 0.60 -94.36
C ILE A 414 87.87 1.02 -94.44
N GLU A 415 88.41 1.67 -93.42
CA GLU A 415 89.82 2.07 -93.36
C GLU A 415 90.76 0.87 -93.44
N THR A 416 90.49 -0.19 -92.68
CA THR A 416 91.28 -1.43 -92.74
C THR A 416 91.16 -2.12 -94.09
N PHE A 417 89.99 -2.10 -94.74
CA PHE A 417 89.82 -2.65 -96.10
C PHE A 417 90.58 -1.84 -97.16
N VAL A 418 90.55 -0.50 -97.07
CA VAL A 418 91.32 0.39 -97.97
C VAL A 418 92.82 0.22 -97.71
N GLY A 419 93.25 0.16 -96.45
CA GLY A 419 94.64 -0.07 -96.06
C GLY A 419 95.19 -1.39 -96.61
N LYS A 420 94.43 -2.48 -96.51
CA LYS A 420 94.78 -3.78 -97.14
C LYS A 420 94.90 -3.67 -98.66
N ARG A 421 93.94 -3.02 -99.31
CA ARG A 421 93.95 -2.84 -100.77
C ARG A 421 95.14 -1.99 -101.25
N ILE A 422 95.58 -1.01 -100.46
CA ILE A 422 96.78 -0.21 -100.73
C ILE A 422 98.05 -1.08 -100.53
N HIS A 423 98.11 -1.86 -99.46
CA HIS A 423 99.23 -2.78 -99.18
C HIS A 423 99.41 -3.83 -100.28
N ASP A 424 98.32 -4.43 -100.76
CA ASP A 424 98.32 -5.40 -101.88
C ASP A 424 98.75 -4.75 -103.20
N ARG A 425 98.47 -3.45 -103.39
CA ARG A 425 98.90 -2.67 -104.57
C ARG A 425 100.37 -2.27 -104.54
N THR A 426 100.93 -2.04 -103.36
CA THR A 426 102.36 -1.72 -103.19
C THR A 426 103.25 -2.95 -103.35
N TYR A 427 102.75 -4.15 -103.02
CA TYR A 427 103.48 -5.40 -103.27
C TYR A 427 103.42 -5.89 -104.73
N SER A 428 102.59 -5.29 -105.58
CA SER A 428 102.47 -5.63 -107.00
C SER A 428 103.21 -4.66 -107.95
N PHE A 429 103.85 -3.62 -107.44
CA PHE A 429 104.69 -2.68 -108.23
C PHE A 429 106.18 -2.69 -107.83
N GLY A 430 106.59 -3.68 -107.03
CA GLY A 430 107.99 -4.02 -106.76
C GLY A 430 108.42 -5.27 -107.54
N MET A 431 108.37 -5.19 -108.88
CA MET A 431 109.13 -6.02 -109.83
C MET A 431 109.53 -5.17 -111.02
#